data_AF-A0A920NXR8-F1
#
_entry.id   AF-A0A920NXR8-F1
#
_cell.length_a   1.000
_cell.length_b   1.000
_cell.length_c   1.000
_cell.angle_alpha   90.00
_cell.angle_beta   90.00
_cell.angle_gamma   90.00
#
_symmetry.space_group_name_H-M   'P 1'
#
loop_
_entity.id
_entity.type
_entity.pdbx_description
1 polymer ?
#
loop_
_entity_poly.entity_id
_entity_poly.type
_entity_poly.pdbx_seq_one_letter_code
_entity_poly.pdbx_strand_id
1 'polypeptide(L)'
;MGSAPQPSERKIKYGQEERIKMSRLRQTIAKRLKEAQENAAMLTTFNEVDMTNIIEMRKNNQEDFQKRFGIKLGFMSFFVKACVLGLKAFPAINAEIEGQEIIYKNYYNISFAVGTEKGLVVPVLRNADELSFAEIEKNIKIISEKARDGKLIIEDLQGGTFTISNGGVYGSMLSTPILNPPQSGVLGKA
;
A
#
# COMPACT_ATOMS: atom_id res chain seq x y z
N MET A 1 -32.60 -27.69 -1.78
CA MET A 1 -32.32 -28.53 -2.97
C MET A 1 -31.92 -27.56 -4.07
N GLY A 2 -30.65 -27.42 -4.46
CA GLY A 2 -29.62 -28.43 -4.60
C GLY A 2 -29.16 -28.43 -6.06
N SER A 3 -28.77 -27.28 -6.59
CA SER A 3 -27.97 -27.24 -7.81
C SER A 3 -26.55 -27.63 -7.40
N ALA A 4 -26.07 -28.74 -7.95
CA ALA A 4 -24.65 -29.08 -7.82
C ALA A 4 -23.83 -27.89 -8.33
N PRO A 5 -22.83 -27.41 -7.58
CA PRO A 5 -21.98 -26.33 -8.05
C PRO A 5 -21.36 -26.75 -9.39
N GLN A 6 -21.49 -25.90 -10.40
CA GLN A 6 -20.97 -26.22 -11.71
C GLN A 6 -19.46 -26.47 -11.61
N PRO A 7 -18.92 -27.49 -12.33
CA PRO A 7 -17.49 -27.71 -12.36
C PRO A 7 -16.78 -26.45 -12.87
N SER A 8 -15.62 -26.12 -12.30
CA SER A 8 -14.87 -24.96 -12.78
C SER A 8 -14.55 -25.12 -14.26
N GLU A 9 -14.75 -24.06 -15.06
CA GLU A 9 -14.43 -24.06 -16.50
C GLU A 9 -13.00 -24.55 -16.77
N ARG A 10 -12.10 -24.23 -15.83
CA ARG A 10 -10.71 -24.63 -15.87
C ARG A 10 -10.53 -26.15 -15.70
N LYS A 11 -11.28 -26.80 -14.81
CA LYS A 11 -11.26 -28.27 -14.66
C LYS A 11 -11.82 -28.96 -15.89
N ILE A 12 -12.86 -28.40 -16.50
CA ILE A 12 -13.44 -28.93 -17.75
C ILE A 12 -12.41 -28.83 -18.89
N LYS A 13 -11.69 -27.71 -18.98
CA LYS A 13 -10.77 -27.43 -20.08
C LYS A 13 -9.39 -28.10 -19.95
N TYR A 14 -8.88 -28.28 -18.74
CA TYR A 14 -7.50 -28.71 -18.50
C TYR A 14 -7.38 -30.00 -17.67
N GLY A 15 -8.50 -30.63 -17.29
CA GLY A 15 -8.50 -31.86 -16.52
C GLY A 15 -8.24 -31.65 -15.02
N GLN A 16 -7.72 -32.69 -14.35
CA GLN A 16 -7.46 -32.67 -12.91
C GLN A 16 -6.30 -31.73 -12.52
N GLU A 17 -5.27 -31.64 -13.37
CA GLU A 17 -4.08 -30.83 -13.11
C GLU A 17 -3.71 -30.00 -14.34
N GLU A 18 -3.41 -28.72 -14.12
CA GLU A 18 -2.85 -27.82 -15.13
C GLU A 18 -1.51 -27.29 -14.64
N ARG A 19 -0.44 -27.50 -15.41
CA ARG A 19 0.90 -26.99 -15.08
C ARG A 19 1.22 -25.78 -15.96
N ILE A 20 1.29 -24.60 -15.34
CA ILE A 20 1.65 -23.36 -16.03
C ILE A 20 2.98 -22.85 -15.49
N LYS A 21 3.90 -22.53 -16.40
CA LYS A 21 5.17 -21.87 -16.03
C LYS A 21 4.88 -20.45 -15.56
N MET A 22 5.40 -20.08 -14.40
CA MET A 22 5.29 -18.71 -13.90
C MET A 22 5.99 -17.72 -14.84
N SER A 23 5.42 -16.53 -14.99
CA SER A 23 6.11 -15.42 -15.64
C SER A 23 7.32 -14.98 -14.80
N ARG A 24 8.32 -14.36 -15.44
CA ARG A 24 9.51 -13.84 -14.75
C ARG A 24 9.14 -12.89 -13.60
N LEU A 25 8.21 -11.97 -13.84
CA LEU A 25 7.70 -11.04 -12.83
C LEU A 25 7.15 -11.78 -11.60
N ARG A 26 6.34 -12.82 -11.82
CA ARG A 26 5.73 -13.60 -10.73
C ARG A 26 6.77 -14.37 -9.92
N GLN A 27 7.78 -14.92 -10.59
CA GLN A 27 8.91 -15.59 -9.93
C GLN A 27 9.68 -14.61 -9.04
N THR A 28 9.98 -13.40 -9.54
CA THR A 28 10.69 -12.38 -8.76
C THR A 28 9.90 -11.93 -7.54
N ILE A 29 8.59 -11.69 -7.68
CA ILE A 29 7.72 -11.32 -6.56
C ILE A 29 7.70 -12.44 -5.51
N ALA A 30 7.50 -13.70 -5.93
CA ALA A 30 7.47 -14.84 -5.03
C ALA A 30 8.79 -14.98 -4.25
N LYS A 31 9.93 -14.82 -4.92
CA LYS A 31 11.25 -14.84 -4.28
C LYS A 31 11.38 -13.73 -3.22
N ARG A 32 11.02 -12.49 -3.57
CA ARG A 32 11.09 -11.34 -2.64
C ARG A 32 10.19 -11.49 -1.42
N LEU A 33 8.98 -11.99 -1.59
CA LEU A 33 8.06 -12.22 -0.47
C LEU A 33 8.60 -13.29 0.49
N LYS A 34 9.23 -14.33 -0.03
CA LYS A 34 9.87 -15.37 0.78
C LYS A 34 11.12 -14.84 1.50
N GLU A 35 11.95 -14.07 0.82
CA GLU A 35 13.10 -13.37 1.41
C GLU A 35 12.67 -12.43 2.54
N ALA A 36 11.56 -11.70 2.39
CA ALA A 36 11.03 -10.84 3.46
C ALA A 36 10.61 -11.65 4.70
N GLN A 37 9.99 -12.82 4.49
CA GLN A 37 9.58 -13.71 5.59
C GLN A 37 10.75 -14.37 6.31
N GLU A 38 11.83 -14.70 5.60
CA GLU A 38 13.00 -15.37 6.19
C GLU A 38 13.90 -14.40 6.95
N ASN A 39 14.04 -13.18 6.45
CA ASN A 39 14.99 -12.21 7.01
C ASN A 39 14.38 -11.31 8.09
N ALA A 40 13.04 -11.18 8.16
CA ALA A 40 12.37 -10.34 9.14
C ALA A 40 11.44 -11.16 10.03
N ALA A 41 11.68 -11.10 11.34
CA ALA A 41 10.71 -11.54 12.34
C ALA A 41 9.54 -10.55 12.38
N MET A 42 8.47 -10.84 11.62
CA MET A 42 7.31 -9.98 11.52
C MET A 42 6.35 -10.21 12.69
N LEU A 43 6.01 -9.14 13.41
CA LEU A 43 4.91 -9.10 14.36
C LEU A 43 3.82 -8.19 13.81
N THR A 44 2.56 -8.58 13.98
CA THR A 44 1.41 -7.76 13.58
C THR A 44 0.56 -7.43 14.79
N THR A 45 0.26 -6.16 14.96
CA THR A 45 -0.66 -5.64 15.97
C THR A 45 -1.90 -5.09 15.29
N PHE A 46 -3.07 -5.35 15.86
CA PHE A 46 -4.34 -4.81 15.36
C PHE A 46 -4.84 -3.74 16.32
N ASN A 47 -5.33 -2.63 15.76
CA ASN A 47 -5.90 -1.53 16.51
C ASN A 47 -7.17 -1.05 15.80
N GLU A 48 -8.19 -0.69 16.58
CA GLU A 48 -9.39 -0.03 16.08
C GLU A 48 -9.28 1.47 16.32
N VAL A 49 -9.69 2.27 15.32
CA VAL A 49 -9.61 3.73 15.38
C VAL A 49 -10.98 4.30 15.03
N ASP A 50 -11.51 5.15 15.90
CA ASP A 50 -12.75 5.89 15.64
C ASP A 50 -12.50 6.98 14.59
N MET A 51 -13.13 6.84 13.43
CA MET A 51 -13.02 7.75 12.29
C MET A 51 -14.18 8.76 12.21
N THR A 52 -15.13 8.76 13.16
CA THR A 52 -16.37 9.54 13.11
C THR A 52 -16.10 11.03 12.82
N ASN A 53 -15.23 11.65 13.61
CA ASN A 53 -14.89 13.07 13.46
C ASN A 53 -14.20 13.37 12.13
N ILE A 54 -13.35 12.46 11.63
CA ILE A 54 -12.66 12.64 10.34
C ILE A 54 -13.67 12.53 9.20
N ILE A 55 -14.60 11.59 9.27
CA ILE A 55 -15.66 11.41 8.27
C ILE A 55 -16.56 12.65 8.22
N GLU A 56 -16.97 13.17 9.38
CA GLU A 56 -17.80 14.36 9.47
C GLU A 56 -17.07 15.60 8.95
N MET A 57 -15.84 15.85 9.40
CA MET A 57 -15.00 16.94 8.89
C MET A 57 -14.84 16.86 7.38
N ARG A 58 -14.51 15.67 6.87
CA ARG A 58 -14.39 15.45 5.43
C ARG A 58 -15.68 15.83 4.71
N LYS A 59 -16.84 15.38 5.20
CA LYS A 59 -18.16 15.67 4.62
C LYS A 59 -18.44 17.18 4.58
N ASN A 60 -18.19 17.87 5.68
CA ASN A 60 -18.48 19.30 5.82
C ASN A 60 -17.54 20.17 4.96
N ASN A 61 -16.30 19.74 4.76
CA ASN A 61 -15.29 20.53 4.02
C ASN A 61 -15.08 20.05 2.57
N GLN A 62 -15.74 18.97 2.13
CA GLN A 62 -15.52 18.33 0.82
C GLN A 62 -15.71 19.31 -0.34
N GLU A 63 -16.81 20.07 -0.34
CA GLU A 63 -17.16 20.96 -1.45
C GLU A 63 -16.18 22.12 -1.55
N ASP A 64 -15.89 22.79 -0.45
CA ASP A 64 -14.97 23.93 -0.41
C ASP A 64 -13.54 23.50 -0.76
N PHE A 65 -13.11 22.34 -0.27
CA PHE A 65 -11.82 21.77 -0.63
C PHE A 65 -11.73 21.48 -2.13
N GLN A 66 -12.77 20.86 -2.71
CA GLN A 66 -12.81 20.57 -4.13
C GLN A 66 -12.85 21.84 -4.98
N LYS A 67 -13.60 22.87 -4.57
CA LYS A 67 -13.64 24.17 -5.25
C LYS A 67 -12.27 24.87 -5.23
N ARG A 68 -11.57 24.85 -4.09
CA ARG A 68 -10.28 25.52 -3.92
C ARG A 68 -9.13 24.80 -4.62
N PHE A 69 -9.09 23.47 -4.54
CA PHE A 69 -7.92 22.70 -4.95
C PHE A 69 -8.13 21.86 -6.21
N GLY A 70 -9.36 21.73 -6.71
CA GLY A 70 -9.68 20.94 -7.90
C GLY A 70 -9.60 19.42 -7.69
N ILE A 71 -9.54 18.96 -6.44
CA ILE A 71 -9.48 17.54 -6.09
C ILE A 71 -10.38 17.22 -4.90
N LYS A 72 -10.90 16.00 -4.87
CA LYS A 72 -11.71 15.51 -3.75
C LYS A 72 -10.81 15.28 -2.52
N LEU A 73 -11.27 15.70 -1.35
CA LEU A 73 -10.65 15.32 -0.09
C LEU A 73 -10.84 13.81 0.14
N GLY A 74 -9.75 13.07 0.12
CA GLY A 74 -9.71 11.64 0.41
C GLY A 74 -9.37 11.37 1.88
N PHE A 75 -9.38 10.10 2.25
CA PHE A 75 -8.89 9.67 3.57
C PHE A 75 -7.38 9.43 3.57
N MET A 76 -6.76 9.23 2.41
CA MET A 76 -5.35 8.88 2.32
C MET A 76 -4.46 10.01 2.85
N SER A 77 -4.80 11.27 2.60
CA SER A 77 -4.09 12.42 3.17
C SER A 77 -4.05 12.40 4.70
N PHE A 78 -5.14 12.04 5.38
CA PHE A 78 -5.17 11.87 6.84
C PHE A 78 -4.22 10.75 7.30
N PHE A 79 -4.30 9.58 6.66
CA PHE A 79 -3.42 8.45 7.01
C PHE A 79 -1.95 8.74 6.75
N VAL A 80 -1.62 9.35 5.62
CA VAL A 80 -0.24 9.74 5.28
C VAL A 80 0.29 10.71 6.34
N LYS A 81 -0.48 11.75 6.71
CA LYS A 81 -0.06 12.70 7.75
C LYS A 81 0.05 12.05 9.14
N ALA A 82 -0.87 11.18 9.52
CA ALA A 82 -0.78 10.43 10.76
C ALA A 82 0.46 9.53 10.82
N CYS A 83 0.75 8.78 9.74
CA CYS A 83 1.95 7.97 9.63
C CYS A 83 3.21 8.82 9.74
N VAL A 84 3.30 9.94 9.02
CA VAL A 84 4.46 10.85 9.10
C VAL A 84 4.68 11.34 10.54
N LEU A 85 3.62 11.73 11.26
CA LEU A 85 3.74 12.14 12.66
C LEU A 85 4.23 10.99 13.55
N GLY A 86 3.71 9.77 13.35
CA GLY A 86 4.18 8.58 14.05
C GLY A 86 5.65 8.25 13.76
N LEU A 87 6.08 8.36 12.51
CA LEU A 87 7.46 8.13 12.09
C LEU A 87 8.41 9.20 12.66
N LYS A 88 7.96 10.45 12.81
CA LYS A 88 8.72 11.51 13.49
C LYS A 88 8.87 11.24 14.98
N ALA A 89 7.81 10.74 15.64
CA ALA A 89 7.83 10.41 17.06
C ALA A 89 8.66 9.14 17.37
N PHE A 90 8.67 8.17 16.45
CA PHE A 90 9.38 6.90 16.59
C PHE A 90 10.30 6.64 15.38
N PRO A 91 11.49 7.28 15.32
CA PRO A 91 12.39 7.20 14.16
C PRO A 91 12.85 5.79 13.82
N ALA A 92 12.86 4.86 14.79
CA ALA A 92 13.23 3.46 14.58
C ALA A 92 12.28 2.73 13.59
N ILE A 93 11.04 3.20 13.44
CA ILE A 93 10.10 2.65 12.45
C ILE A 93 10.45 3.15 11.03
N ASN A 94 11.06 4.34 10.91
CA ASN A 94 11.54 4.92 9.65
C ASN A 94 13.03 4.60 9.41
N ALA A 95 13.48 3.44 9.83
CA ALA A 95 14.85 2.97 9.65
C ALA A 95 14.89 1.72 8.77
N GLU A 96 16.09 1.29 8.42
CA GLU A 96 16.36 -0.03 7.84
C GLU A 96 17.61 -0.63 8.49
N ILE A 97 17.72 -1.95 8.45
CA ILE A 97 18.89 -2.68 8.95
C ILE A 97 19.72 -3.08 7.74
N GLU A 98 20.98 -2.65 7.72
CA GLU A 98 21.96 -3.05 6.72
C GLU A 98 23.17 -3.69 7.41
N GLY A 99 23.31 -5.01 7.27
CA GLY A 99 24.38 -5.77 7.92
C GLY A 99 24.30 -5.67 9.45
N GLN A 100 25.24 -4.94 10.06
CA GLN A 100 25.32 -4.70 11.51
C GLN A 100 24.93 -3.27 11.90
N GLU A 101 24.45 -2.47 10.96
CA GLU A 101 24.13 -1.06 11.16
C GLU A 101 22.63 -0.81 11.02
N ILE A 102 22.13 0.18 11.77
CA ILE A 102 20.76 0.71 11.64
C ILE A 102 20.86 2.06 10.92
N ILE A 103 20.21 2.15 9.77
CA ILE A 103 20.19 3.37 8.96
C ILE A 103 18.86 4.09 9.20
N TYR A 104 18.90 5.12 10.03
CA TYR A 104 17.77 6.02 10.24
C TYR A 104 17.56 6.92 9.02
N LYS A 105 16.33 6.96 8.49
CA LYS A 105 15.99 7.85 7.38
C LYS A 105 15.41 9.15 7.92
N ASN A 106 16.03 10.27 7.53
CA ASN A 106 15.56 11.64 7.88
C ASN A 106 14.62 12.24 6.81
N TYR A 107 14.11 11.41 5.91
CA TYR A 107 13.13 11.75 4.90
C TYR A 107 11.94 10.80 5.01
N TYR A 108 10.76 11.26 4.61
CA TYR A 108 9.50 10.53 4.81
C TYR A 108 8.86 10.22 3.47
N ASN A 109 9.25 9.09 2.89
CA ASN A 109 8.73 8.61 1.62
C ASN A 109 7.72 7.49 1.87
N ILE A 110 6.45 7.77 1.64
CA ILE A 110 5.37 6.84 1.94
C ILE A 110 5.00 6.06 0.68
N SER A 111 5.31 4.77 0.71
CA SER A 111 4.83 3.79 -0.25
C SER A 111 3.33 3.54 -0.04
N PHE A 112 2.57 3.37 -1.12
CA PHE A 112 1.15 3.02 -1.01
C PHE A 112 0.72 1.99 -2.06
N ALA A 113 -0.14 1.05 -1.66
CA ALA A 113 -0.56 -0.03 -2.53
C ALA A 113 -1.64 0.40 -3.53
N VAL A 114 -1.43 0.13 -4.82
CA VAL A 114 -2.37 0.41 -5.91
C VAL A 114 -2.67 -0.86 -6.69
N GLY A 115 -3.97 -1.20 -6.78
CA GLY A 115 -4.45 -2.30 -7.62
C GLY A 115 -4.49 -1.91 -9.10
N THR A 116 -3.90 -2.74 -9.95
CA THR A 116 -3.92 -2.63 -11.43
C THR A 116 -4.37 -3.96 -12.05
N GLU A 117 -4.67 -3.96 -13.35
CA GLU A 117 -5.02 -5.20 -14.07
C GLU A 117 -3.87 -6.24 -14.07
N LYS A 118 -2.63 -5.77 -13.96
CA LYS A 118 -1.43 -6.62 -13.90
C LYS A 118 -1.11 -7.10 -12.48
N GLY A 119 -1.90 -6.68 -11.49
CA GLY A 119 -1.72 -6.99 -10.07
C GLY A 119 -1.48 -5.76 -9.20
N LEU A 120 -0.98 -6.01 -7.98
CA LEU A 120 -0.69 -4.97 -7.01
C LEU A 120 0.69 -4.36 -7.29
N VAL A 121 0.77 -3.03 -7.34
CA VAL A 121 2.03 -2.28 -7.39
C VAL A 121 2.11 -1.32 -6.21
N VAL A 122 3.33 -0.96 -5.82
CA VAL A 122 3.58 -0.16 -4.61
C VAL A 122 4.45 1.05 -4.99
N PRO A 123 3.87 2.10 -5.58
CA PRO A 123 4.59 3.34 -5.85
C PRO A 123 4.86 4.15 -4.57
N VAL A 124 5.72 5.17 -4.70
CA VAL A 124 6.25 5.97 -3.60
C VAL A 124 5.80 7.43 -3.71
N LEU A 125 5.16 7.94 -2.65
CA LEU A 125 4.95 9.37 -2.45
C LEU A 125 6.15 9.97 -1.71
N ARG A 126 6.91 10.83 -2.39
CA ARG A 126 8.14 11.43 -1.86
C ARG A 126 7.86 12.65 -0.99
N ASN A 127 8.71 12.87 0.02
CA ASN A 127 8.68 14.01 0.94
C ASN A 127 7.28 14.29 1.51
N ALA A 128 6.58 13.23 1.93
CA ALA A 128 5.19 13.31 2.35
C ALA A 128 4.96 14.22 3.57
N ASP A 129 6.02 14.53 4.32
CA ASP A 129 5.97 15.43 5.45
C ASP A 129 5.86 16.91 5.05
N GLU A 130 6.42 17.29 3.90
CA GLU A 130 6.37 18.66 3.35
C GLU A 130 5.06 18.96 2.61
N LEU A 131 4.35 17.93 2.13
CA LEU A 131 3.16 18.10 1.31
C LEU A 131 1.91 18.50 2.10
N SER A 132 1.08 19.39 1.58
CA SER A 132 -0.26 19.66 2.09
C SER A 132 -1.24 18.51 1.80
N PHE A 133 -2.41 18.52 2.44
CA PHE A 133 -3.49 17.56 2.15
C PHE A 133 -3.86 17.54 0.67
N ALA A 134 -3.95 18.70 0.04
CA ALA A 134 -4.29 18.82 -1.37
C ALA A 134 -3.20 18.22 -2.28
N GLU A 135 -1.93 18.46 -1.96
CA GLU A 135 -0.81 17.91 -2.72
C GLU A 135 -0.69 16.40 -2.57
N ILE A 136 -0.93 15.86 -1.36
CA ILE A 136 -0.96 14.42 -1.14
C ILE A 136 -2.03 13.77 -2.01
N GLU A 137 -3.27 14.25 -1.97
CA GLU A 137 -4.35 13.68 -2.79
C GLU A 137 -4.05 13.81 -4.29
N LYS A 138 -3.50 14.95 -4.73
CA LYS A 138 -3.14 15.17 -6.15
C LYS A 138 -2.07 14.21 -6.61
N ASN A 139 -0.99 14.08 -5.85
CA ASN A 139 0.13 13.22 -6.20
C ASN A 139 -0.28 11.75 -6.17
N ILE A 140 -1.05 11.31 -5.16
CA ILE A 140 -1.61 9.96 -5.12
C ILE A 140 -2.46 9.68 -6.35
N LYS A 141 -3.33 10.62 -6.76
CA LYS A 141 -4.17 10.46 -7.95
C LYS A 141 -3.32 10.30 -9.21
N ILE A 142 -2.35 11.18 -9.44
CA ILE A 142 -1.46 11.16 -10.61
C ILE A 142 -0.67 9.84 -10.67
N ILE A 143 -0.08 9.43 -9.56
CA ILE A 143 0.70 8.20 -9.46
C ILE A 143 -0.21 6.97 -9.66
N SER A 144 -1.42 6.99 -9.13
CA SER A 144 -2.40 5.89 -9.30
C SER A 144 -2.87 5.76 -10.74
N GLU A 145 -3.06 6.88 -11.45
CA GLU A 145 -3.39 6.89 -12.89
C GLU A 145 -2.21 6.34 -13.71
N LYS A 146 -0.97 6.78 -13.44
CA LYS A 146 0.23 6.20 -14.05
C LYS A 146 0.36 4.69 -13.80
N ALA A 147 0.02 4.23 -12.61
CA ALA A 147 0.03 2.81 -12.23
C ALA A 147 -0.96 2.00 -13.07
N ARG A 148 -2.20 2.48 -13.20
CA ARG A 148 -3.24 1.83 -14.00
C ARG A 148 -2.89 1.81 -15.49
N ASP A 149 -2.31 2.89 -15.99
CA ASP A 149 -1.82 2.98 -17.37
C ASP A 149 -0.56 2.13 -17.63
N GLY A 150 0.06 1.58 -16.58
CA GLY A 150 1.32 0.83 -16.70
C GLY A 150 2.53 1.69 -17.10
N LYS A 151 2.47 3.00 -16.81
CA LYS A 151 3.50 4.00 -17.14
C LYS A 151 4.43 4.34 -15.97
N LEU A 152 4.39 3.56 -14.88
CA LEU A 152 5.30 3.74 -13.76
C LEU A 152 6.73 3.46 -14.20
N ILE A 153 7.64 4.35 -13.82
CA ILE A 153 9.07 4.15 -13.98
C ILE A 153 9.67 3.55 -12.70
N ILE A 154 10.89 3.02 -12.78
CA ILE A 154 11.57 2.40 -11.64
C ILE A 154 11.71 3.39 -10.46
N GLU A 155 11.93 4.66 -10.76
CA GLU A 155 12.05 5.74 -9.78
C GLU A 155 10.75 5.96 -8.99
N ASP A 156 9.58 5.66 -9.56
CA ASP A 156 8.29 5.75 -8.86
C ASP A 156 8.12 4.60 -7.85
N LEU A 157 8.90 3.52 -7.96
CA LEU A 157 8.78 2.30 -7.16
C LEU A 157 9.87 2.17 -6.10
N GLN A 158 10.84 3.10 -6.06
CA GLN A 158 12.02 3.01 -5.21
C GLN A 158 12.14 4.16 -4.21
N GLY A 159 12.80 3.89 -3.09
CA GLY A 159 13.12 4.90 -2.07
C GLY A 159 11.99 5.17 -1.06
N GLY A 160 10.97 4.31 -0.99
CA GLY A 160 9.98 4.34 0.08
C GLY A 160 10.59 3.87 1.40
N THR A 161 10.22 4.52 2.50
CA THR A 161 10.71 4.21 3.86
C THR A 161 9.65 3.53 4.72
N PHE A 162 8.36 3.72 4.38
CA PHE A 162 7.24 3.09 5.07
C PHE A 162 6.10 2.82 4.08
N THR A 163 5.37 1.71 4.24
CA THR A 163 4.28 1.34 3.33
C THR A 163 2.91 1.43 3.99
N ILE A 164 1.92 2.01 3.28
CA ILE A 164 0.50 1.93 3.60
C ILE A 164 -0.19 1.00 2.60
N SER A 165 -0.79 -0.08 3.08
CA SER A 165 -1.57 -1.01 2.28
C SER A 165 -3.04 -0.96 2.67
N ASN A 166 -3.92 -0.88 1.68
CA ASN A 166 -5.37 -0.86 1.90
C ASN A 166 -5.97 -2.21 1.50
N GLY A 167 -6.06 -3.13 2.45
CA GLY A 167 -6.69 -4.44 2.26
C GLY A 167 -8.22 -4.35 2.17
N GLY A 168 -8.81 -3.32 2.79
CA GLY A 168 -10.27 -3.12 2.86
C GLY A 168 -10.96 -2.99 1.50
N VAL A 169 -10.26 -2.49 0.48
CA VAL A 169 -10.81 -2.40 -0.90
C VAL A 169 -11.13 -3.76 -1.50
N TYR A 170 -10.52 -4.83 -0.98
CA TYR A 170 -10.71 -6.21 -1.40
C TYR A 170 -11.65 -6.99 -0.46
N GLY A 171 -12.36 -6.31 0.44
CA GLY A 171 -13.32 -6.91 1.36
C GLY A 171 -12.69 -7.59 2.59
N SER A 172 -11.42 -7.32 2.87
CA SER A 172 -10.72 -7.81 4.06
C SER A 172 -11.07 -6.93 5.27
N MET A 173 -11.54 -7.53 6.36
CA MET A 173 -11.80 -6.86 7.65
C MET A 173 -10.51 -6.66 8.48
N LEU A 174 -9.53 -7.56 8.31
CA LEU A 174 -8.22 -7.51 8.95
C LEU A 174 -7.19 -8.03 7.95
N SER A 175 -6.06 -7.32 7.81
CA SER A 175 -4.98 -7.71 6.92
C SER A 175 -3.64 -7.75 7.66
N THR A 176 -2.84 -8.78 7.37
CA THR A 176 -1.46 -8.93 7.85
C THR A 176 -0.50 -8.71 6.67
N PRO A 177 -0.27 -7.45 6.25
CA PRO A 177 0.59 -7.18 5.11
C PRO A 177 2.03 -7.66 5.38
N ILE A 178 2.67 -8.20 4.34
CA ILE A 178 4.09 -8.54 4.38
C ILE A 178 4.88 -7.23 4.22
N LEU A 179 5.97 -7.09 4.97
CA LEU A 179 6.90 -5.96 4.83
C LEU A 179 7.42 -5.87 3.40
N ASN A 180 7.80 -4.65 2.98
CA ASN A 180 8.48 -4.41 1.72
C ASN A 180 9.96 -4.10 2.01
N PRO A 181 10.86 -5.10 2.02
CA PRO A 181 12.26 -4.87 2.36
C PRO A 181 12.89 -3.79 1.46
N PRO A 182 13.77 -2.95 2.01
CA PRO A 182 14.37 -2.99 3.35
C PRO A 182 13.56 -2.27 4.46
N GLN A 183 12.31 -1.86 4.19
CA GLN A 183 11.52 -1.08 5.15
C GLN A 183 11.20 -1.86 6.43
N SER A 184 11.25 -1.17 7.58
CA SER A 184 10.94 -1.76 8.88
C SER A 184 9.46 -1.79 9.26
N GLY A 185 8.57 -1.15 8.50
CA GLY A 185 7.16 -1.04 8.86
C GLY A 185 6.18 -1.00 7.68
N VAL A 186 4.99 -1.57 7.92
CA VAL A 186 3.85 -1.48 7.01
C VAL A 186 2.57 -1.30 7.81
N LEU A 187 1.71 -0.36 7.39
CA LEU A 187 0.38 -0.17 7.94
C LEU A 187 -0.65 -0.79 7.00
N GLY A 188 -1.33 -1.84 7.47
CA GLY A 188 -2.53 -2.36 6.83
C GLY A 188 -3.75 -1.60 7.35
N LYS A 189 -4.56 -1.02 6.45
CA LYS A 189 -5.89 -0.53 6.79
C LYS A 189 -6.97 -1.38 6.11
N ALA A 190 -8.00 -1.70 6.87
CA ALA A 190 -9.19 -2.43 6.45
C ALA A 190 -10.41 -1.54 6.64
#